data_AF-A0A2D5S2J5-F1
#
_entry.id   AF-A0A2D5S2J5-F1
#
_cell.length_a   1.000
_cell.length_b   1.000
_cell.length_c   1.000
_cell.angle_alpha   90.00
_cell.angle_beta   90.00
_cell.angle_gamma   90.00
#
_symmetry.space_group_name_H-M   'P 1'
#
loop_
_entity.id
_entity.type
_entity.pdbx_description
1 polymer ?
#
loop_
_entity_poly.entity_id
_entity_poly.type
_entity_poly.pdbx_seq_one_letter_code
_entity_poly.pdbx_strand_id
1 'polypeptide(L)'
;MTIQISKILMPKACISCQAFCPKGYAEDQHSPFITKFDKPAPKTQYGQCGKTDNSVFATEICTGYQQEPNADVFAVTNRPQPKQQENSHGHR
;
A
#
# COMPACT_ATOMS: atom_id res chain seq x y z
N MET A 1 -16.61 -23.28 17.84
CA MET A 1 -15.30 -23.53 17.20
C MET A 1 -14.79 -22.22 16.65
N THR A 2 -13.78 -21.62 17.27
CA THR A 2 -13.07 -20.46 16.70
C THR A 2 -12.05 -21.00 15.71
N ILE A 3 -12.21 -20.65 14.43
CA ILE A 3 -11.22 -20.95 13.39
C ILE A 3 -9.99 -20.10 13.71
N GLN A 4 -8.89 -20.74 14.11
CA GLN A 4 -7.60 -20.08 14.26
C GLN A 4 -7.02 -19.83 12.87
N ILE A 5 -7.24 -18.64 12.33
CA ILE A 5 -6.59 -18.21 11.09
C ILE A 5 -5.11 -17.97 11.43
N SER A 6 -4.21 -18.67 10.75
CA SER A 6 -2.77 -18.42 10.88
C SER A 6 -2.50 -16.97 10.46
N LYS A 7 -1.83 -16.21 11.32
CA LYS A 7 -1.49 -14.81 11.02
C LYS A 7 -0.51 -14.77 9.84
N ILE A 8 -0.73 -13.84 8.93
CA ILE A 8 0.14 -13.62 7.78
C ILE A 8 1.16 -12.53 8.14
N LEU A 9 2.44 -12.77 7.87
CA LEU A 9 3.48 -11.77 8.04
C LEU A 9 3.47 -10.80 6.84
N MET A 10 3.27 -9.51 7.10
CA MET A 10 3.13 -8.46 6.08
C MET A 10 4.03 -7.24 6.37
N PRO A 11 4.40 -6.44 5.36
CA PRO A 11 5.13 -5.19 5.61
C PRO A 11 4.24 -4.17 6.31
N LYS A 12 4.80 -3.39 7.24
CA LYS A 12 4.12 -2.26 7.91
C LYS A 12 3.97 -1.06 6.94
N ALA A 13 3.00 -1.17 6.04
CA ALA A 13 2.67 -0.19 5.00
C ALA A 13 1.15 -0.22 4.73
N CYS A 14 0.66 0.61 3.81
CA CYS A 14 -0.77 0.69 3.46
C CYS A 14 -1.39 -0.69 3.15
N ILE A 15 -0.65 -1.62 2.56
CA ILE A 15 -1.14 -2.99 2.26
C ILE A 15 -1.63 -3.77 3.49
N SER A 16 -1.11 -3.47 4.69
CA SER A 16 -1.51 -4.10 5.96
C SER A 16 -2.26 -3.12 6.87
N CYS A 17 -2.81 -2.05 6.29
CA CYS A 17 -3.58 -1.04 6.99
C CYS A 17 -5.08 -1.24 6.78
N GLN A 18 -5.86 -1.19 7.86
CA GLN A 18 -7.33 -1.28 7.83
C GLN A 18 -8.02 -0.20 6.98
N ALA A 19 -7.35 0.92 6.76
CA ALA A 19 -7.89 2.01 5.97
C ALA A 19 -7.56 1.90 4.46
N PHE A 20 -6.84 0.87 4.02
CA PHE A 20 -6.44 0.74 2.62
C PHE A 20 -7.50 0.01 1.79
N CYS A 21 -8.08 0.72 0.82
CA CYS A 21 -9.03 0.18 -0.13
C CYS A 21 -8.33 -0.03 -1.49
N PRO A 22 -7.98 -1.27 -1.87
CA PRO A 22 -7.28 -1.52 -3.14
C PRO A 22 -8.14 -1.13 -4.35
N LYS A 23 -7.51 -0.53 -5.36
CA LYS A 23 -8.17 -0.08 -6.60
C LYS A 23 -7.58 -0.72 -7.85
N GLY A 24 -6.28 -0.96 -7.89
CA GLY A 24 -5.62 -1.53 -9.05
C GLY A 24 -4.10 -1.52 -8.94
N TYR A 25 -3.43 -1.49 -10.08
CA TYR A 25 -1.97 -1.39 -10.19
C TYR A 25 -1.62 -0.17 -11.01
N ALA A 26 -0.60 0.56 -10.60
CA ALA A 26 -0.12 1.74 -11.29
C ALA A 26 1.39 1.68 -11.48
N GLU A 27 1.88 2.41 -12.48
CA GLU A 27 3.32 2.52 -12.70
C GLU A 27 4.01 3.19 -11.52
N ASP A 28 5.15 2.63 -11.15
CA ASP A 28 5.89 2.94 -9.94
C ASP A 28 7.37 2.63 -10.14
N GLN A 29 8.16 3.68 -10.35
CA GLN A 29 9.62 3.59 -10.48
C GLN A 29 10.32 3.14 -9.19
N HIS A 30 9.64 3.25 -8.05
CA HIS A 30 10.13 2.84 -6.74
C HIS A 30 9.52 1.52 -6.26
N SER A 31 8.95 0.75 -7.20
CA SER A 31 8.40 -0.58 -6.89
C SER A 31 9.49 -1.46 -6.27
N PRO A 32 9.26 -2.06 -5.09
CA PRO A 32 10.18 -3.02 -4.51
C PRO A 32 10.11 -4.38 -5.22
N PHE A 33 9.16 -4.57 -6.14
CA PHE A 33 8.95 -5.83 -6.82
C PHE A 33 9.89 -5.98 -8.00
N ILE A 34 10.69 -7.04 -7.97
CA ILE A 34 11.49 -7.51 -9.10
C ILE A 34 10.67 -8.53 -9.90
N THR A 35 10.78 -8.47 -11.21
CA THR A 35 10.28 -9.53 -12.09
C THR A 35 11.13 -10.80 -11.92
N LYS A 36 10.62 -11.93 -12.42
CA LYS A 36 11.36 -13.21 -12.53
C LYS A 36 12.69 -13.15 -13.32
N PHE A 37 13.02 -12.01 -13.91
CA PHE A 37 14.24 -11.79 -14.68
C PHE A 37 15.16 -10.76 -14.01
N ASP A 38 15.00 -10.52 -12.71
CA ASP A 38 15.72 -9.52 -11.93
C ASP A 38 15.63 -8.08 -12.49
N LYS A 39 14.62 -7.83 -13.33
CA LYS A 39 14.31 -6.48 -13.82
C LYS A 39 13.30 -5.84 -12.87
N PRO A 40 13.43 -4.54 -12.55
CA PRO A 40 12.39 -3.81 -11.84
C PRO A 40 11.05 -4.03 -12.53
N ALA A 41 10.03 -4.45 -11.77
CA ALA A 41 8.64 -4.46 -12.23
C ALA A 41 8.05 -3.14 -11.78
N PRO A 42 7.96 -2.10 -12.64
CA PRO A 42 7.56 -0.78 -12.19
C PRO A 42 6.04 -0.72 -11.98
N LYS A 43 5.41 -1.75 -11.43
CA LYS A 43 3.97 -1.79 -11.14
C LYS A 43 3.79 -2.16 -9.69
N THR A 44 3.11 -1.28 -8.97
CA THR A 44 2.76 -1.47 -7.57
C THR A 44 1.26 -1.35 -7.41
N GLN A 45 0.70 -2.19 -6.54
CA GLN A 45 -0.71 -2.08 -6.19
C GLN A 45 -0.98 -0.70 -5.56
N TYR A 46 -2.04 -0.04 -5.98
CA TYR A 46 -2.50 1.21 -5.40
C TYR A 46 -3.95 1.10 -4.97
N GLY A 47 -4.35 2.04 -4.12
CA GLY A 47 -5.68 2.12 -3.57
C GLY A 47 -5.97 3.50 -3.03
N GLN A 48 -7.03 3.59 -2.26
CA GLN A 48 -7.44 4.81 -1.57
C GLN A 48 -7.28 4.61 -0.06
N CYS A 49 -6.79 5.64 0.63
CA CYS A 49 -6.77 5.68 2.08
C CYS A 49 -8.13 6.18 2.58
N GLY A 50 -8.93 5.33 3.24
CA GLY A 50 -10.24 5.69 3.79
C GLY A 50 -10.21 6.70 4.95
N LYS A 51 -9.03 7.15 5.38
CA LYS A 51 -8.89 8.22 6.39
C LYS A 51 -8.68 9.61 5.80
N THR A 52 -8.01 9.69 4.66
CA THR A 52 -7.61 10.96 4.04
C THR A 52 -8.18 11.11 2.63
N ASP A 53 -8.90 10.10 2.14
CA ASP A 53 -9.41 9.95 0.77
C ASP A 53 -8.36 10.06 -0.35
N ASN A 54 -7.08 10.10 0.00
CA ASN A 54 -5.98 10.20 -0.96
C ASN A 54 -5.69 8.85 -1.63
N SER A 55 -5.26 8.93 -2.89
CA SER A 55 -4.67 7.79 -3.60
C SER A 55 -3.28 7.49 -3.04
N VAL A 56 -3.02 6.23 -2.69
CA VAL A 56 -1.77 5.77 -2.06
C VAL A 56 -1.31 4.46 -2.70
N PHE A 57 0.00 4.25 -2.82
CA PHE A 57 0.53 2.92 -3.11
C PHE A 57 0.45 2.00 -1.89
N ALA A 58 0.29 0.71 -2.13
CA ALA A 58 0.26 -0.33 -1.10
C ALA A 58 1.54 -0.37 -0.26
N THR A 59 2.66 0.11 -0.82
CA THR A 59 3.97 0.19 -0.16
C THR A 59 4.24 1.52 0.54
N GLU A 60 3.31 2.47 0.53
CA GLU A 60 3.42 3.71 1.31
C GLU A 60 3.18 3.47 2.79
N ILE A 61 3.87 4.23 3.64
CA ILE A 61 3.62 4.28 5.08
C ILE A 61 2.91 5.59 5.39
N CYS A 62 1.73 5.51 6.01
CA CYS A 62 0.96 6.67 6.46
C CYS A 62 1.03 6.85 7.98
N THR A 63 0.93 8.10 8.45
CA THR A 63 0.95 8.45 9.89
C THR A 63 -0.26 7.90 10.64
N GLY A 64 -1.39 7.73 9.93
CA GLY A 64 -2.62 7.15 10.46
C GLY A 64 -2.69 5.62 10.40
N TYR A 65 -1.57 4.91 10.24
CA TYR A 65 -1.55 3.46 10.08
C TYR A 65 -2.30 2.72 11.19
N GLN A 66 -3.19 1.81 10.81
CA GLN A 66 -3.89 0.89 11.71
C GLN A 66 -3.71 -0.52 11.19
N GLN A 67 -2.93 -1.33 11.90
CA GLN A 67 -2.60 -2.69 11.51
C GLN A 67 -3.84 -3.57 11.36
N GLU A 68 -3.88 -4.38 10.30
CA GLU A 68 -4.86 -5.45 10.13
C GLU A 68 -4.86 -6.42 11.33
N PRO A 69 -6.02 -6.76 11.93
CA PRO A 69 -6.07 -7.59 13.15
C PRO A 69 -5.42 -8.97 13.02
N ASN A 70 -5.41 -9.52 11.81
CA ASN A 70 -4.91 -10.87 11.51
C ASN A 70 -3.54 -10.87 10.81
N ALA A 71 -2.87 -9.71 10.73
CA ALA A 71 -1.52 -9.61 10.19
C ALA A 71 -0.51 -9.38 11.32
N ASP A 72 0.61 -10.10 11.29
CA ASP A 72 1.81 -9.65 12.00
C ASP A 72 2.61 -8.79 11.03
N VAL A 73 3.27 -7.73 11.52
CA VAL A 73 3.96 -6.79 10.63
C VAL A 73 5.42 -6.58 10.96
N PHE A 74 6.24 -6.48 9.90
CA PHE A 74 7.65 -6.10 10.00
C PHE A 74 7.86 -4.69 9.48
N ALA A 75 8.81 -3.96 10.09
CA ALA A 75 9.14 -2.61 9.67
C ALA A 75 9.78 -2.61 8.27
N VAL A 76 9.39 -1.63 7.46
CA VAL A 76 9.97 -1.37 6.14
C VAL A 76 10.31 0.11 6.01
N THR A 77 11.23 0.45 5.11
CA THR A 77 11.53 1.84 4.79
C THR A 77 10.38 2.43 4.00
N ASN A 78 9.97 3.65 4.33
CA ASN A 78 8.96 4.34 3.54
C ASN A 78 9.51 4.66 2.15
N ARG A 79 8.62 4.80 1.18
CA ARG A 79 8.98 5.23 -0.16
C ARG A 79 9.52 6.67 -0.14
N PRO A 80 10.44 7.01 -1.04
CA PRO A 80 10.98 8.37 -1.12
C PRO A 80 9.92 9.40 -1.55
N GLN A 81 8.90 8.96 -2.31
CA GLN A 81 7.84 9.82 -2.82
C GLN A 81 6.46 9.14 -2.66
N PRO A 82 5.43 9.88 -2.21
CA PRO A 82 4.06 9.40 -2.20
C PRO A 82 3.49 9.36 -3.63
N LYS A 83 2.41 8.61 -3.85
CA LYS A 83 1.71 8.51 -5.14
C LYS A 83 1.21 9.86 -5.67
N GLN A 84 0.99 10.83 -4.79
CA GLN A 84 0.30 12.10 -5.03
C GLN A 84 -1.20 11.95 -5.33
N GLN A 85 -1.96 12.93 -4.86
CA GLN A 85 -3.35 13.15 -5.21
C GLN A 85 -3.39 13.46 -6.72
N GLU A 86 -4.22 12.77 -7.52
CA GLU A 86 -4.67 13.41 -8.76
C GLU A 86 -5.35 14.70 -8.33
N ASN A 87 -4.68 15.83 -8.54
CA ASN A 87 -5.30 17.13 -8.40
C ASN A 87 -6.54 17.10 -9.29
N SER A 88 -7.72 16.93 -8.69
CA SER A 88 -9.00 17.28 -9.29
C SER A 88 -9.10 18.81 -9.38
N HIS A 89 -8.15 19.44 -10.07
CA HIS A 89 -8.35 20.78 -10.64
C HIS A 89 -9.04 20.59 -12.00
N GLY A 90 -10.28 20.11 -11.94
CA GLY A 90 -11.26 20.24 -13.00
C GLY A 90 -12.14 21.45 -12.72
N HIS A 91 -11.61 22.65 -12.91
CA HIS A 91 -12.44 23.84 -13.09
C HIS A 91 -13.17 23.70 -14.43
N ARG A 92 -14.46 23.35 -14.41
CA ARG A 92 -15.56 24.00 -15.15
C ARG A 92 -16.87 23.25 -14.97
#